data_AF-A0A3C0UM87-F1
#
_entry.id   AF-A0A3C0UM87-F1
#
_cell.length_a   1.000
_cell.length_b   1.000
_cell.length_c   1.000
_cell.angle_alpha   90.00
_cell.angle_beta   90.00
_cell.angle_gamma   90.00
#
_symmetry.space_group_name_H-M   'P 1'
#
loop_
_entity.id
_entity.type
_entity.pdbx_description
1 polymer ?
#
loop_
_entity_poly.entity_id
_entity_poly.type
_entity_poly.pdbx_seq_one_letter_code
_entity_poly.pdbx_strand_id
1 'polypeptide(L)'
;MVAVYEDSRPAKVIFTRRFMVYQSKVSVFAQVRMSSGIAEQRTHQQIDFDVDYRGYEILSPQDDLKIVIRQNYRWNKMITNLRPTNVRIFDQKLEYRPFDLSNNMLGGNEFRWFDTRISRGVGMSVDDIQQLPDQTIAHLRVDQSRVGGGATFQAQDFNGQYIVLNRDAANTTNEADYINTVFTLQSPQYPNAQVYVGGAYNLWQLEDANRMTYNATKNVYEASILIKQGIVNYYYLAVGADGKINDTAFEGSYSSTSNDYEIFVYHRPPAARADQLIGYRLVEFGRR
;
A
#
# COMPACT_ATOMS: atom_id res chain seq x y z
N MET A 1 12.47 9.80 -11.32
CA MET A 1 12.18 10.48 -10.04
C MET A 1 12.00 11.96 -10.34
N VAL A 2 10.98 12.59 -9.76
CA VAL A 2 10.83 14.05 -9.75
C VAL A 2 11.28 14.55 -8.37
N ALA A 3 12.06 15.63 -8.34
CA ALA A 3 12.41 16.34 -7.12
C ALA A 3 11.85 17.77 -7.20
N VAL A 4 11.30 18.25 -6.08
CA VAL A 4 10.79 19.61 -5.95
C VAL A 4 11.67 20.37 -4.97
N TYR A 5 12.04 21.58 -5.35
CA TYR A 5 12.98 22.43 -4.61
C TYR A 5 12.30 23.74 -4.22
N GLU A 6 12.83 24.38 -3.19
CA GLU A 6 12.44 25.74 -2.83
C GLU A 6 13.06 26.72 -3.85
N ASP A 7 12.25 27.61 -4.42
CA ASP A 7 12.70 28.57 -5.44
C ASP A 7 13.84 29.46 -4.93
N SER A 8 13.73 29.92 -3.67
CA SER A 8 14.74 30.75 -3.01
C SER A 8 16.01 29.99 -2.63
N ARG A 9 15.98 28.65 -2.58
CA ARG A 9 17.10 27.78 -2.21
C ARG A 9 17.12 26.52 -3.07
N PRO A 10 17.57 26.60 -4.34
CA PRO A 10 17.52 25.48 -5.29
C PRO A 10 18.30 24.22 -4.86
N ALA A 11 19.23 24.33 -3.89
CA ALA A 11 19.92 23.17 -3.33
C ALA A 11 19.09 22.39 -2.28
N LYS A 12 18.00 22.97 -1.76
CA LYS A 12 17.16 22.36 -0.73
C LYS A 12 15.99 21.63 -1.39
N VAL A 13 16.06 20.30 -1.40
CA VAL A 13 14.94 19.44 -1.79
C VAL A 13 13.84 19.55 -0.74
N ILE A 14 12.61 19.85 -1.17
CA ILE A 14 11.41 19.82 -0.33
C ILE A 14 10.87 18.40 -0.26
N PHE A 15 10.65 17.76 -1.42
CA PHE A 15 10.27 16.35 -1.49
C PHE A 15 10.66 15.73 -2.83
N THR A 16 10.61 14.40 -2.89
CA THR A 16 10.78 13.63 -4.12
C THR A 16 9.60 12.70 -4.36
N ARG A 17 9.32 12.41 -5.64
CA ARG A 17 8.30 11.43 -6.05
C ARG A 17 8.85 10.50 -7.10
N ARG A 18 8.56 9.21 -6.93
CA ARG A 18 8.89 8.17 -7.91
C ARG A 18 7.70 7.97 -8.83
N PHE A 19 8.01 7.87 -10.11
CA PHE A 19 7.10 7.41 -11.15
C PHE A 19 7.90 6.51 -12.09
N MET A 20 7.19 5.67 -12.82
CA MET A 20 7.78 4.70 -13.74
C MET A 20 7.26 4.99 -15.14
N VAL A 21 8.15 4.89 -16.13
CA VAL A 21 7.81 4.91 -17.55
C VAL A 21 8.17 3.55 -18.08
N TYR A 22 7.22 2.88 -18.74
CA TYR A 22 7.45 1.58 -19.34
C TYR A 22 7.22 1.63 -20.84
N GLN A 23 7.92 0.73 -21.54
CA GLN A 23 7.65 0.43 -22.93
C GLN A 23 7.16 -1.00 -22.99
N SER A 24 5.97 -1.23 -23.53
CA SER A 24 5.36 -2.56 -23.59
C SER A 24 6.05 -3.44 -24.64
N LYS A 25 7.17 -4.08 -24.29
CA LYS A 25 7.92 -5.01 -25.17
C LYS A 25 7.63 -6.48 -24.87
N VAL A 26 7.17 -6.78 -23.66
CA VAL A 26 6.78 -8.13 -23.23
C VAL A 26 5.39 -8.10 -22.61
N SER A 27 4.69 -9.23 -22.64
CA SER A 27 3.37 -9.39 -22.04
C SER A 27 3.47 -10.20 -20.74
N VAL A 28 2.72 -9.78 -19.71
CA VAL A 28 2.65 -10.48 -18.43
C VAL A 28 1.24 -11.02 -18.21
N PHE A 29 1.12 -12.33 -18.04
CA PHE A 29 -0.13 -13.02 -17.75
C PHE A 29 -0.09 -13.54 -16.33
N ALA A 30 -0.86 -12.92 -15.45
CA ALA A 30 -0.75 -13.13 -14.02
C ALA A 30 -2.10 -13.53 -13.40
N GLN A 31 -2.01 -14.35 -12.36
CA GLN A 31 -3.13 -14.82 -11.57
C GLN A 31 -2.77 -14.75 -10.09
N VAL A 32 -3.68 -14.18 -9.30
CA VAL A 32 -3.58 -14.19 -7.85
C VAL A 32 -4.56 -15.22 -7.30
N ARG A 33 -4.12 -16.01 -6.33
CA ARG A 33 -4.94 -17.02 -5.65
C ARG A 33 -4.56 -17.11 -4.17
N MET A 34 -5.35 -17.84 -3.39
CA MET A 34 -4.91 -18.25 -2.06
C MET A 34 -3.64 -19.11 -2.16
N SER A 35 -2.73 -18.97 -1.20
CA SER A 35 -1.50 -19.78 -1.17
C SER A 35 -1.78 -21.28 -1.22
N SER A 36 -0.95 -22.01 -1.98
CA SER A 36 -0.94 -23.49 -1.96
C SER A 36 -0.27 -24.08 -0.72
N GLY A 37 0.47 -23.29 0.06
CA GLY A 37 1.08 -23.70 1.32
C GLY A 37 0.05 -23.88 2.44
N ILE A 38 0.15 -24.97 3.20
CA ILE A 38 -0.85 -25.34 4.23
C ILE A 38 -0.92 -24.29 5.35
N ALA A 39 0.23 -23.79 5.82
CA ALA A 39 0.28 -22.80 6.89
C ALA A 39 -0.16 -21.40 6.40
N GLU A 40 0.07 -21.11 5.12
CA GLU A 40 -0.13 -19.82 4.49
C GLU A 40 -1.52 -19.67 3.88
N GLN A 41 -2.24 -20.77 3.63
CA GLN A 41 -3.48 -20.80 2.84
C GLN A 41 -4.52 -19.77 3.28
N ARG A 42 -4.64 -19.53 4.60
CA ARG A 42 -5.64 -18.61 5.17
C ARG A 42 -5.16 -17.17 5.28
N THR A 43 -3.87 -16.91 5.14
CA THR A 43 -3.25 -15.62 5.48
C THR A 43 -2.53 -14.98 4.30
N HIS A 44 -2.12 -15.76 3.29
CA HIS A 44 -1.33 -15.29 2.16
C HIS A 44 -2.08 -15.42 0.83
N GLN A 45 -1.66 -14.57 -0.09
CA GLN A 45 -2.02 -14.59 -1.49
C GLN A 45 -0.76 -14.90 -2.31
N GLN A 46 -0.90 -15.80 -3.27
CA GLN A 46 0.16 -16.26 -4.15
C GLN A 46 -0.02 -15.62 -5.53
N ILE A 47 1.05 -15.06 -6.07
CA ILE A 47 1.05 -14.34 -7.34
C ILE A 47 1.85 -15.14 -8.37
N ASP A 48 1.14 -15.97 -9.12
CA ASP A 48 1.72 -16.74 -10.22
C ASP A 48 1.62 -15.94 -11.52
N PHE A 49 2.65 -15.98 -12.35
CA PHE A 49 2.61 -15.27 -13.63
C PHE A 49 3.53 -15.88 -14.68
N ASP A 50 3.23 -15.56 -15.93
CA ASP A 50 4.04 -15.84 -17.09
C ASP A 50 4.51 -14.54 -17.74
N VAL A 51 5.73 -14.54 -18.25
CA VAL A 51 6.25 -13.50 -19.13
C VAL A 51 6.40 -14.08 -20.52
N ASP A 52 5.65 -13.54 -21.46
CA ASP A 52 5.76 -13.81 -22.89
C ASP A 52 6.62 -12.73 -23.53
N TYR A 53 7.77 -13.15 -24.05
CA TYR A 53 8.77 -12.26 -24.67
C TYR A 53 8.88 -12.48 -26.18
N ARG A 54 7.83 -13.00 -26.83
CA ARG A 54 7.82 -13.14 -28.29
C ARG A 54 8.06 -11.80 -28.98
N GLY A 55 8.99 -11.80 -29.93
CA GLY A 55 9.40 -10.60 -30.67
C GLY A 55 10.35 -9.66 -29.90
N TYR A 56 10.81 -10.06 -28.71
CA TYR A 56 11.82 -9.33 -27.94
C TYR A 56 13.01 -10.23 -27.60
N GLU A 57 14.21 -9.83 -27.99
CA GLU A 57 15.42 -10.64 -27.75
C GLU A 57 15.89 -10.53 -26.30
N ILE A 58 16.06 -11.68 -25.66
CA ILE A 58 16.65 -11.84 -24.34
C ILE A 58 17.71 -12.94 -24.45
N LEU A 59 18.96 -12.64 -24.11
CA LEU A 59 20.09 -13.55 -24.33
C LEU A 59 20.14 -14.68 -23.30
N SER A 60 19.96 -14.35 -22.02
CA SER A 60 19.78 -15.30 -20.93
C SER A 60 18.42 -15.09 -20.26
N PRO A 61 17.33 -15.65 -20.79
CA PRO A 61 15.99 -15.48 -20.21
C PRO A 61 15.86 -15.97 -18.76
N GLN A 62 16.78 -16.82 -18.30
CA GLN A 62 16.85 -17.31 -16.91
C GLN A 62 17.35 -16.23 -15.92
N ASP A 63 18.14 -15.26 -16.39
CA ASP A 63 18.92 -14.34 -15.54
C ASP A 63 18.69 -12.85 -15.85
N ASP A 64 18.39 -12.52 -17.10
CA ASP A 64 18.43 -11.13 -17.60
C ASP A 64 17.24 -10.28 -17.12
N LEU A 65 16.16 -10.92 -16.66
CA LEU A 65 14.97 -10.23 -16.18
C LEU A 65 15.00 -10.01 -14.66
N LYS A 66 14.73 -8.77 -14.26
CA LYS A 66 14.46 -8.41 -12.87
C LYS A 66 12.97 -8.17 -12.69
N ILE A 67 12.35 -8.98 -11.83
CA ILE A 67 10.95 -8.86 -11.46
C ILE A 67 10.82 -8.07 -10.17
N VAL A 68 9.86 -7.15 -10.13
CA VAL A 68 9.36 -6.52 -8.91
C VAL A 68 7.85 -6.71 -8.86
N ILE A 69 7.33 -7.28 -7.78
CA ILE A 69 5.89 -7.34 -7.50
C ILE A 69 5.62 -6.36 -6.35
N ARG A 70 4.61 -5.51 -6.48
CA ARG A 70 4.22 -4.54 -5.45
C ARG A 70 2.74 -4.69 -5.11
N GLN A 71 2.43 -4.77 -3.82
CA GLN A 71 1.05 -4.86 -3.33
C GLN A 71 0.52 -3.45 -2.99
N ASN A 72 -0.69 -3.12 -3.43
CA ASN A 72 -1.42 -1.88 -3.11
C ASN A 72 -0.60 -0.60 -3.26
N TYR A 73 0.25 -0.53 -4.30
CA TYR A 73 1.12 0.63 -4.59
C TYR A 73 2.16 0.94 -3.50
N ARG A 74 2.45 -0.02 -2.59
CA ARG A 74 3.31 0.17 -1.41
C ARG A 74 4.74 -0.28 -1.63
N TRP A 75 5.69 0.65 -1.64
CA TRP A 75 7.12 0.33 -1.79
C TRP A 75 7.70 -0.48 -0.62
N ASN A 76 7.09 -0.45 0.55
CA ASN A 76 7.47 -1.30 1.68
C ASN A 76 6.86 -2.71 1.60
N LYS A 77 6.05 -3.01 0.56
CA LYS A 77 5.43 -4.31 0.31
C LYS A 77 5.74 -4.78 -1.09
N MET A 78 6.92 -5.37 -1.23
CA MET A 78 7.38 -5.89 -2.52
C MET A 78 8.02 -7.26 -2.41
N ILE A 79 7.86 -8.04 -3.47
CA ILE A 79 8.70 -9.19 -3.77
C ILE A 79 9.67 -8.78 -4.87
N THR A 80 10.92 -9.19 -4.72
CA THR A 80 11.97 -8.99 -5.73
C THR A 80 12.80 -10.27 -5.84
N ASN A 81 13.72 -10.31 -6.80
CA ASN A 81 14.68 -11.42 -6.98
C ASN A 81 14.03 -12.78 -7.28
N LEU A 82 12.83 -12.78 -7.87
CA LEU A 82 12.22 -14.01 -8.40
C LEU A 82 12.98 -14.47 -9.63
N ARG A 83 13.25 -15.77 -9.70
CA ARG A 83 13.76 -16.45 -10.89
C ARG A 83 12.63 -17.24 -11.56
N PRO A 84 12.65 -17.41 -12.89
CA PRO A 84 11.66 -18.24 -13.54
C PRO A 84 11.84 -19.70 -13.08
N THR A 85 10.72 -20.33 -12.74
CA THR A 85 10.66 -21.75 -12.40
C THR A 85 10.90 -22.61 -13.64
N ASN A 86 10.46 -22.15 -14.81
CA ASN A 86 10.61 -22.84 -16.07
C ASN A 86 10.85 -21.84 -17.22
N VAL A 87 11.77 -22.19 -18.12
CA VAL A 87 12.15 -21.39 -19.29
C VAL A 87 11.81 -22.18 -20.55
N ARG A 88 10.75 -21.76 -21.23
CA ARG A 88 10.29 -22.37 -22.48
C ARG A 88 10.84 -21.57 -23.65
N ILE A 89 12.10 -21.87 -24.01
CA ILE A 89 12.85 -21.12 -25.03
C ILE A 89 12.14 -21.11 -26.39
N PHE A 90 11.64 -22.26 -26.85
CA PHE A 90 10.94 -22.36 -28.15
C PHE A 90 9.64 -21.56 -28.21
N ASP A 91 8.93 -21.45 -27.09
CA ASP A 91 7.68 -20.67 -26.99
C ASP A 91 7.95 -19.20 -26.61
N GLN A 92 9.21 -18.85 -26.34
CA GLN A 92 9.63 -17.56 -25.80
C GLN A 92 8.80 -17.15 -24.56
N LYS A 93 8.69 -18.09 -23.61
CA LYS A 93 7.89 -17.92 -22.39
C LYS A 93 8.67 -18.27 -21.12
N LEU A 94 8.50 -17.46 -20.09
CA LEU A 94 9.02 -17.68 -18.73
C LEU A 94 7.86 -17.88 -17.77
N GLU A 95 7.97 -18.88 -16.91
CA GLU A 95 6.93 -19.23 -15.94
C GLU A 95 7.45 -18.99 -14.52
N TYR A 96 6.72 -18.23 -13.71
CA TYR A 96 7.06 -17.89 -12.33
C TYR A 96 6.00 -18.49 -11.39
N ARG A 97 6.26 -19.72 -10.95
CA ARG A 97 5.43 -20.51 -10.04
C ARG A 97 6.33 -21.29 -9.08
N PRO A 98 7.08 -20.60 -8.21
CA PRO A 98 8.11 -21.25 -7.40
C PRO A 98 7.49 -22.15 -6.33
N PHE A 99 8.11 -23.31 -6.09
CA PHE A 99 7.62 -24.29 -5.10
C PHE A 99 7.87 -23.85 -3.66
N ASP A 100 8.85 -22.96 -3.45
CA ASP A 100 9.23 -22.44 -2.13
C ASP A 100 8.31 -21.31 -1.63
N LEU A 101 7.25 -21.00 -2.38
CA LEU A 101 6.29 -19.94 -2.07
C LEU A 101 6.92 -18.54 -1.97
N SER A 102 8.09 -18.32 -2.59
CA SER A 102 8.74 -17.00 -2.63
C SER A 102 7.90 -15.91 -3.33
N ASN A 103 6.84 -16.31 -4.03
CA ASN A 103 5.84 -15.43 -4.62
C ASN A 103 4.59 -15.19 -3.75
N ASN A 104 4.63 -15.56 -2.46
CA ASN A 104 3.57 -15.28 -1.50
C ASN A 104 3.72 -13.90 -0.85
N MET A 105 2.59 -13.21 -0.70
CA MET A 105 2.46 -12.00 0.12
C MET A 105 1.37 -12.21 1.16
N LEU A 106 1.51 -11.59 2.33
CA LEU A 106 0.42 -11.50 3.31
C LEU A 106 -0.77 -10.77 2.68
N GLY A 107 -1.96 -11.36 2.78
CA GLY A 107 -3.19 -10.78 2.23
C GLY A 107 -3.65 -9.50 2.95
N GLY A 108 -3.27 -9.29 4.21
CA GLY A 108 -3.71 -8.14 5.00
C GLY A 108 -5.21 -8.19 5.32
N ASN A 109 -5.85 -7.03 5.45
CA ASN A 109 -7.30 -6.91 5.62
C ASN A 109 -7.83 -5.78 4.72
N GLU A 110 -9.14 -5.57 4.57
CA GLU A 110 -9.58 -4.33 3.91
C GLU A 110 -9.10 -3.12 4.74
N PHE A 111 -8.67 -2.06 4.09
CA PHE A 111 -8.27 -0.81 4.72
C PHE A 111 -9.40 -0.20 5.53
N ARG A 112 -9.04 0.37 6.68
CA ARG A 112 -9.94 1.26 7.40
C ARG A 112 -10.07 2.53 6.58
N TRP A 113 -11.21 3.20 6.68
CA TRP A 113 -11.40 4.45 5.98
C TRP A 113 -12.33 5.37 6.75
N PHE A 114 -12.14 6.67 6.53
CA PHE A 114 -13.02 7.71 7.04
C PHE A 114 -13.39 8.67 5.92
N ASP A 115 -14.54 9.33 6.08
CA ASP A 115 -15.08 10.31 5.13
C ASP A 115 -15.25 11.66 5.81
N THR A 116 -14.44 12.63 5.38
CA THR A 116 -14.52 14.02 5.85
C THR A 116 -15.01 14.97 4.78
N ARG A 117 -15.52 14.47 3.64
CA ARG A 117 -15.87 15.30 2.47
C ARG A 117 -16.88 16.41 2.76
N ILE A 118 -17.63 16.30 3.84
CA ILE A 118 -18.53 17.33 4.36
C ILE A 118 -17.90 17.90 5.63
N SER A 119 -17.54 19.17 5.61
CA SER A 119 -16.76 19.82 6.69
C SER A 119 -17.54 20.01 7.99
N ARG A 120 -18.87 19.93 7.90
CA ARG A 120 -19.83 20.14 9.00
C ARG A 120 -20.65 18.90 9.32
N GLY A 121 -20.41 17.79 8.63
CA GLY A 121 -21.24 16.59 8.68
C GLY A 121 -20.42 15.37 9.06
N VAL A 122 -20.95 14.56 9.98
CA VAL A 122 -20.34 13.30 10.38
C VAL A 122 -20.46 12.30 9.22
N GLY A 123 -19.35 12.06 8.54
CA GLY A 123 -19.23 11.03 7.52
C GLY A 123 -18.99 9.63 8.09
N MET A 124 -18.72 8.66 7.23
CA MET A 124 -18.40 7.30 7.66
C MET A 124 -17.14 7.30 8.55
N SER A 125 -17.18 6.50 9.62
CA SER A 125 -16.10 6.32 10.60
C SER A 125 -15.66 7.57 11.34
N VAL A 126 -16.37 8.69 11.14
CA VAL A 126 -16.26 9.88 11.98
C VAL A 126 -17.26 9.74 13.12
N ASP A 127 -16.85 10.10 14.33
CA ASP A 127 -17.68 10.12 15.54
C ASP A 127 -18.22 11.53 15.78
N ASP A 128 -17.33 12.53 15.70
CA ASP A 128 -17.63 13.94 15.97
C ASP A 128 -16.80 14.88 15.09
N ILE A 129 -17.35 16.06 14.80
CA ILE A 129 -16.64 17.16 14.14
C ILE A 129 -16.81 18.43 14.98
N GLN A 130 -15.68 18.99 15.40
CA GLN A 130 -15.62 20.22 16.17
C GLN A 130 -15.10 21.35 15.30
N GLN A 131 -15.90 22.40 15.16
CA GLN A 131 -15.48 23.62 14.49
C GLN A 131 -14.98 24.62 15.54
N LEU A 132 -13.68 24.86 15.54
CA LEU A 132 -13.03 25.89 16.33
C LEU A 132 -12.74 27.11 15.43
N PRO A 133 -12.49 28.30 16.01
CA PRO A 133 -12.22 29.50 15.22
C PRO A 133 -11.02 29.39 14.25
N ASP A 134 -10.04 28.55 14.57
CA ASP A 134 -8.77 28.41 13.87
C ASP A 134 -8.56 27.04 13.20
N GLN A 135 -9.38 26.04 13.52
CA GLN A 135 -9.28 24.70 12.96
C GLN A 135 -10.59 23.92 13.02
N THR A 136 -10.72 22.94 12.14
CA THR A 136 -11.72 21.87 12.26
C THR A 136 -11.04 20.61 12.77
N ILE A 137 -11.61 19.99 13.80
CA ILE A 137 -11.15 18.71 14.35
C ILE A 137 -12.17 17.64 14.01
N ALA A 138 -11.74 16.54 13.42
CA ALA A 138 -12.56 15.35 13.21
C ALA A 138 -12.08 14.23 14.14
N HIS A 139 -12.94 13.82 15.07
CA HIS A 139 -12.71 12.64 15.90
C HIS A 139 -13.21 11.42 15.16
N LEU A 140 -12.31 10.48 14.86
CA LEU A 140 -12.72 9.20 14.28
C LEU A 140 -13.30 8.31 15.38
N ARG A 141 -14.13 7.35 14.96
CA ARG A 141 -14.62 6.29 15.85
C ARG A 141 -13.44 5.51 16.41
N VAL A 142 -13.57 5.05 17.65
CA VAL A 142 -12.54 4.25 18.31
C VAL A 142 -12.40 2.91 17.58
N ASP A 143 -11.22 2.71 16.99
CA ASP A 143 -10.87 1.47 16.33
C ASP A 143 -10.47 0.41 17.36
N GLN A 144 -10.72 -0.85 17.01
CA GLN A 144 -10.21 -2.02 17.74
C GLN A 144 -9.32 -2.87 16.83
N SER A 145 -8.45 -3.67 17.43
CA SER A 145 -7.69 -4.69 16.70
C SER A 145 -8.65 -5.65 15.97
N ARG A 146 -8.38 -5.91 14.69
CA ARG A 146 -9.13 -6.85 13.85
C ARG A 146 -8.47 -8.23 13.76
N VAL A 147 -7.39 -8.46 14.50
CA VAL A 147 -6.73 -9.76 14.56
C VAL A 147 -7.71 -10.82 15.07
N GLY A 148 -7.85 -11.91 14.30
CA GLY A 148 -8.77 -13.01 14.61
C GLY A 148 -10.24 -12.78 14.19
N GLY A 149 -10.61 -11.56 13.75
CA GLY A 149 -11.98 -11.21 13.38
C GLY A 149 -12.42 -11.62 11.96
N GLY A 150 -11.48 -12.00 11.10
CA GLY A 150 -11.75 -12.34 9.70
C GLY A 150 -11.49 -11.17 8.73
N ALA A 151 -11.57 -11.45 7.42
CA ALA A 151 -11.58 -10.40 6.42
C ALA A 151 -12.85 -9.55 6.55
N THR A 152 -12.70 -8.23 6.48
CA THR A 152 -13.86 -7.32 6.54
C THR A 152 -14.55 -7.28 5.18
N PHE A 153 -15.40 -8.25 4.86
CA PHE A 153 -16.03 -8.42 3.54
C PHE A 153 -16.92 -7.25 3.03
N GLN A 154 -17.14 -6.21 3.85
CA GLN A 154 -18.09 -5.13 3.56
C GLN A 154 -17.46 -3.76 3.29
N ALA A 155 -16.13 -3.64 3.37
CA ALA A 155 -15.46 -2.39 3.03
C ALA A 155 -15.08 -2.39 1.55
N GLN A 156 -15.82 -1.67 0.71
CA GLN A 156 -15.26 -1.18 -0.55
C GLN A 156 -14.27 -0.07 -0.19
N ASP A 157 -13.00 -0.43 -0.13
CA ASP A 157 -11.93 0.53 0.09
C ASP A 157 -11.28 0.93 -1.25
N PHE A 158 -10.22 1.73 -1.16
CA PHE A 158 -9.40 2.15 -2.28
C PHE A 158 -7.98 1.57 -2.20
N ASN A 159 -7.80 0.37 -1.64
CA ASN A 159 -6.50 -0.30 -1.47
C ASN A 159 -5.43 0.63 -0.87
N GLY A 160 -5.78 1.36 0.18
CA GLY A 160 -4.86 2.26 0.89
C GLY A 160 -4.73 3.65 0.26
N GLN A 161 -5.42 3.91 -0.85
CA GLN A 161 -5.45 5.22 -1.50
C GLN A 161 -6.38 6.22 -0.79
N TYR A 162 -6.39 7.45 -1.28
CA TYR A 162 -7.24 8.52 -0.78
C TYR A 162 -7.77 9.35 -1.95
N ILE A 163 -8.91 10.00 -1.73
CA ILE A 163 -9.54 10.91 -2.68
C ILE A 163 -9.75 12.23 -1.96
N VAL A 164 -9.07 13.28 -2.43
CA VAL A 164 -9.33 14.65 -1.97
C VAL A 164 -10.62 15.14 -2.60
N LEU A 165 -11.60 15.48 -1.78
CA LEU A 165 -12.88 16.00 -2.24
C LEU A 165 -13.57 16.78 -1.14
N ASN A 166 -14.04 17.98 -1.45
CA ASN A 166 -14.96 18.76 -0.65
C ASN A 166 -16.33 18.79 -1.34
N ARG A 167 -17.37 18.27 -0.69
CA ARG A 167 -18.75 18.25 -1.21
C ARG A 167 -19.52 19.55 -0.96
N ASP A 168 -19.01 20.41 -0.09
CA ASP A 168 -19.59 21.71 0.21
C ASP A 168 -19.14 22.79 -0.81
N ALA A 169 -18.19 22.44 -1.68
CA ALA A 169 -17.47 23.32 -2.57
C ALA A 169 -17.92 23.21 -4.03
N ALA A 170 -17.82 24.31 -4.78
CA ALA A 170 -18.03 24.32 -6.22
C ALA A 170 -16.81 23.76 -6.97
N ASN A 171 -15.60 24.05 -6.48
CA ASN A 171 -14.35 23.45 -6.95
C ASN A 171 -13.77 22.51 -5.90
N THR A 172 -14.30 21.30 -5.87
CA THR A 172 -14.17 20.31 -4.79
C THR A 172 -12.74 19.94 -4.39
N THR A 173 -11.73 20.07 -5.27
CA THR A 173 -10.34 19.66 -4.94
C THR A 173 -9.46 20.83 -4.49
N ASN A 174 -9.67 22.01 -5.06
CA ASN A 174 -8.92 23.23 -4.71
C ASN A 174 -9.48 23.90 -3.45
N GLU A 175 -10.77 23.69 -3.16
CA GLU A 175 -11.46 24.24 -1.99
C GLU A 175 -11.53 23.23 -0.82
N ALA A 176 -10.83 22.09 -0.93
CA ALA A 176 -10.73 21.12 0.16
C ALA A 176 -9.78 21.63 1.26
N ASP A 177 -10.31 21.70 2.48
CA ASP A 177 -9.59 22.20 3.65
C ASP A 177 -8.71 21.11 4.29
N TYR A 178 -7.84 21.51 5.22
CA TYR A 178 -7.10 20.60 6.08
C TYR A 178 -7.80 20.44 7.42
N ILE A 179 -8.10 19.19 7.79
CA ILE A 179 -8.82 18.84 9.01
C ILE A 179 -7.88 18.11 9.94
N ASN A 180 -7.81 18.57 11.20
CA ASN A 180 -7.05 17.88 12.23
C ASN A 180 -7.80 16.60 12.63
N THR A 181 -7.32 15.44 12.21
CA THR A 181 -7.99 14.16 12.34
C THR A 181 -7.42 13.39 13.52
N VAL A 182 -8.27 13.05 14.49
CA VAL A 182 -7.88 12.30 15.69
C VAL A 182 -8.19 10.82 15.52
N PHE A 183 -7.14 10.02 15.51
CA PHE A 183 -7.18 8.56 15.44
C PHE A 183 -7.09 7.98 16.84
N THR A 184 -7.95 7.02 17.17
CA THR A 184 -7.95 6.32 18.46
C THR A 184 -8.03 4.82 18.23
N LEU A 185 -7.02 4.08 18.68
CA LEU A 185 -6.98 2.61 18.63
C LEU A 185 -7.02 2.04 20.06
N GLN A 186 -8.12 1.38 20.42
CA GLN A 186 -8.23 0.61 21.65
C GLN A 186 -7.47 -0.72 21.50
N SER A 187 -6.33 -0.81 22.17
CA SER A 187 -5.49 -2.00 22.17
C SER A 187 -4.52 -1.96 23.35
N PRO A 188 -4.18 -3.09 23.97
CA PRO A 188 -3.05 -3.16 24.90
C PRO A 188 -1.76 -2.64 24.27
N GLN A 189 -0.79 -2.28 25.11
CA GLN A 189 0.52 -1.88 24.62
C GLN A 189 1.15 -3.01 23.79
N TYR A 190 1.64 -2.69 22.60
CA TYR A 190 2.26 -3.63 21.69
C TYR A 190 3.73 -3.75 22.11
N PRO A 191 4.21 -4.94 22.50
CA PRO A 191 5.53 -5.06 23.11
C PRO A 191 6.66 -4.61 22.18
N ASN A 192 7.57 -3.79 22.71
CA ASN A 192 8.81 -3.37 22.04
C ASN A 192 8.61 -2.80 20.63
N ALA A 193 7.49 -2.12 20.39
CA ALA A 193 7.20 -1.50 19.11
C ALA A 193 6.67 -0.07 19.26
N GLN A 194 6.93 0.75 18.26
CA GLN A 194 6.24 2.01 18.05
C GLN A 194 5.03 1.78 17.15
N VAL A 195 3.92 2.44 17.46
CA VAL A 195 2.69 2.34 16.66
C VAL A 195 2.52 3.59 15.83
N TYR A 196 2.19 3.42 14.57
CA TYR A 196 1.93 4.48 13.60
C TYR A 196 0.59 4.26 12.94
N VAL A 197 -0.04 5.35 12.48
CA VAL A 197 -1.11 5.28 11.50
C VAL A 197 -0.58 5.72 10.14
N GLY A 198 -0.93 5.01 9.07
CA GLY A 198 -0.37 5.28 7.75
C GLY A 198 -1.30 4.92 6.60
N GLY A 199 -1.12 5.60 5.48
CA GLY A 199 -1.88 5.41 4.24
C GLY A 199 -1.13 6.01 3.05
N ALA A 200 -1.74 6.00 1.86
CA ALA A 200 -1.13 6.66 0.70
C ALA A 200 -1.07 8.20 0.85
N TYR A 201 -1.90 8.80 1.72
CA TYR A 201 -1.92 10.24 1.97
C TYR A 201 -0.58 10.77 2.51
N ASN A 202 0.14 9.95 3.30
CA ASN A 202 1.49 10.24 3.79
C ASN A 202 2.55 9.30 3.20
N LEU A 203 2.25 8.64 2.07
CA LEU A 203 3.15 7.74 1.35
C LEU A 203 3.71 6.59 2.17
N TRP A 204 2.95 6.15 3.18
CA TRP A 204 3.42 5.11 4.10
C TRP A 204 4.72 5.48 4.84
N GLN A 205 5.05 6.76 4.93
CA GLN A 205 6.19 7.24 5.71
C GLN A 205 5.89 7.12 7.21
N LEU A 206 6.94 6.82 7.98
CA LEU A 206 6.88 6.65 9.42
C LEU A 206 7.65 7.81 10.05
N GLU A 207 6.92 8.83 10.45
CA GLU A 207 7.42 10.10 10.95
C GLU A 207 6.84 10.37 12.34
N ASP A 208 7.46 11.26 13.12
CA ASP A 208 6.91 11.63 14.43
C ASP A 208 5.48 12.19 14.32
N ALA A 209 5.14 12.82 13.19
CA ALA A 209 3.81 13.38 12.92
C ALA A 209 2.68 12.34 12.83
N ASN A 210 2.98 11.07 12.52
CA ASN A 210 1.99 10.00 12.46
C ASN A 210 2.27 8.86 13.46
N ARG A 211 3.19 9.06 14.39
CA ARG A 211 3.41 8.16 15.52
C ARG A 211 2.30 8.35 16.55
N MET A 212 1.73 7.24 16.99
CA MET A 212 0.69 7.23 18.01
C MET A 212 1.30 7.21 19.41
N THR A 213 0.68 7.94 20.33
CA THR A 213 1.04 7.97 21.74
C THR A 213 0.16 6.99 22.51
N TYR A 214 0.78 6.12 23.31
CA TYR A 214 0.05 5.17 24.14
C TYR A 214 -0.38 5.80 25.47
N ASN A 215 -1.65 5.66 25.81
CA ASN A 215 -2.22 6.05 27.10
C ASN A 215 -2.52 4.80 27.92
N ALA A 216 -1.68 4.50 28.92
CA ALA A 216 -1.81 3.30 29.75
C ALA A 216 -3.05 3.31 30.66
N THR A 217 -3.58 4.48 31.04
CA THR A 217 -4.78 4.58 31.87
C THR A 217 -6.03 4.18 31.09
N LYS A 218 -6.08 4.52 29.81
CA LYS A 218 -7.21 4.23 28.90
C LYS A 218 -7.01 2.97 28.06
N ASN A 219 -5.79 2.45 28.00
CA ASN A 219 -5.36 1.36 27.10
C ASN A 219 -5.64 1.66 25.62
N VAL A 220 -5.35 2.90 25.19
CA VAL A 220 -5.54 3.36 23.81
C VAL A 220 -4.26 3.95 23.25
N TYR A 221 -4.13 3.90 21.93
CA TYR A 221 -3.21 4.73 21.17
C TYR A 221 -3.96 5.89 20.55
N GLU A 222 -3.38 7.09 20.62
CA GLU A 222 -3.97 8.31 20.05
C GLU A 222 -2.94 9.03 19.15
N ALA A 223 -3.41 9.55 18.01
CA ALA A 223 -2.64 10.45 17.14
C ALA A 223 -3.56 11.53 16.56
N SER A 224 -3.02 12.73 16.39
CA SER A 224 -3.71 13.86 15.77
C SER A 224 -2.93 14.29 14.54
N ILE A 225 -3.53 14.20 13.36
CA ILE A 225 -2.83 14.40 12.09
C ILE A 225 -3.63 15.35 11.20
N LEU A 226 -2.95 16.36 10.67
CA LEU A 226 -3.55 17.30 9.72
C LEU A 226 -3.65 16.63 8.34
N ILE A 227 -4.88 16.32 7.90
CA ILE A 227 -5.15 15.59 6.65
C ILE A 227 -6.09 16.41 5.78
N LYS A 228 -5.81 16.46 4.47
CA LYS A 228 -6.67 17.16 3.52
C LYS A 228 -8.01 16.43 3.37
N GLN A 229 -9.09 17.20 3.37
CA GLN A 229 -10.46 16.73 3.35
C GLN A 229 -10.74 15.74 2.20
N GLY A 230 -11.43 14.64 2.51
CA GLY A 230 -11.66 13.59 1.52
C GLY A 230 -12.11 12.25 2.10
N ILE A 231 -11.99 11.22 1.26
CA ILE A 231 -12.02 9.82 1.72
C ILE A 231 -10.58 9.33 1.83
N VAL A 232 -10.21 8.81 2.99
CA VAL A 232 -8.82 8.41 3.26
C VAL A 232 -8.81 7.00 3.79
N ASN A 233 -8.02 6.14 3.17
CA ASN A 233 -7.73 4.81 3.72
C ASN A 233 -6.50 4.84 4.63
N TYR A 234 -6.51 3.99 5.64
CA TYR A 234 -5.41 3.87 6.59
C TYR A 234 -5.33 2.48 7.22
N TYR A 235 -4.18 2.21 7.82
CA TYR A 235 -3.90 1.10 8.71
C TYR A 235 -3.14 1.58 9.95
N TYR A 236 -3.19 0.76 10.99
CA TYR A 236 -2.23 0.81 12.09
C TYR A 236 -1.04 -0.11 11.83
N LEU A 237 0.17 0.42 12.04
CA LEU A 237 1.44 -0.24 11.78
C LEU A 237 2.20 -0.35 13.10
N ALA A 238 2.69 -1.54 13.43
CA ALA A 238 3.66 -1.72 14.51
C ALA A 238 5.08 -1.78 13.94
N VAL A 239 6.01 -1.03 14.52
CA VAL A 239 7.41 -0.99 14.08
C VAL A 239 8.28 -1.48 15.23
N GLY A 240 8.86 -2.66 15.06
CA GLY A 240 9.74 -3.26 16.07
C GLY A 240 11.05 -2.49 16.24
N ALA A 241 11.77 -2.78 17.32
CA ALA A 241 13.09 -2.19 17.57
C ALA A 241 14.12 -2.48 16.46
N ASP A 242 13.92 -3.54 15.66
CA ASP A 242 14.74 -3.87 14.49
C ASP A 242 14.35 -3.08 13.22
N GLY A 243 13.39 -2.15 13.34
CA GLY A 243 12.87 -1.34 12.24
C GLY A 243 11.91 -2.09 11.31
N LYS A 244 11.57 -3.35 11.59
CA LYS A 244 10.62 -4.09 10.75
C LYS A 244 9.20 -3.60 10.98
N ILE A 245 8.52 -3.36 9.87
CA ILE A 245 7.12 -2.93 9.84
C ILE A 245 6.23 -4.18 9.86
N ASN A 246 5.37 -4.27 10.87
CA ASN A 246 4.29 -5.25 10.96
C ASN A 246 2.93 -4.54 10.83
N ASP A 247 2.33 -4.64 9.65
CA ASP A 247 1.02 -4.08 9.35
C ASP A 247 -0.14 -5.07 9.57
N THR A 248 0.15 -6.30 9.99
CA THR A 248 -0.87 -7.28 10.40
C THR A 248 -1.06 -7.31 11.91
N ALA A 249 -0.23 -6.57 12.67
CA ALA A 249 -0.24 -6.47 14.12
C ALA A 249 -1.62 -6.13 14.70
N PHE A 250 -2.34 -5.22 14.04
CA PHE A 250 -3.69 -4.78 14.43
C PHE A 250 -4.76 -5.11 13.39
N GLU A 251 -4.36 -5.45 12.15
CA GLU A 251 -5.29 -5.65 11.05
C GLU A 251 -5.54 -7.12 10.73
N GLY A 252 -4.60 -8.01 11.10
CA GLY A 252 -4.59 -9.41 10.68
C GLY A 252 -4.16 -9.60 9.23
N SER A 253 -4.23 -10.84 8.75
CA SER A 253 -3.96 -11.20 7.37
C SER A 253 -4.91 -12.29 6.91
N TYR A 254 -5.62 -12.05 5.81
CA TYR A 254 -6.66 -12.93 5.31
C TYR A 254 -6.50 -13.13 3.80
N SER A 255 -6.50 -14.39 3.37
CA SER A 255 -6.28 -14.71 1.96
C SER A 255 -7.43 -14.28 1.05
N SER A 256 -8.61 -13.97 1.61
CA SER A 256 -9.77 -13.47 0.87
C SER A 256 -9.80 -11.94 0.67
N THR A 257 -8.89 -11.19 1.29
CA THR A 257 -8.86 -9.71 1.21
C THR A 257 -8.60 -9.22 -0.20
N SER A 258 -9.25 -8.13 -0.60
CA SER A 258 -9.02 -7.50 -1.88
C SER A 258 -7.67 -6.79 -1.91
N ASN A 259 -6.92 -6.95 -3.00
CA ASN A 259 -5.63 -6.31 -3.18
C ASN A 259 -5.35 -6.08 -4.66
N ASP A 260 -4.56 -5.05 -4.92
CA ASP A 260 -3.96 -4.76 -6.22
C ASP A 260 -2.50 -5.21 -6.23
N TYR A 261 -2.08 -5.95 -7.24
CA TYR A 261 -0.71 -6.39 -7.44
C TYR A 261 -0.16 -5.84 -8.75
N GLU A 262 0.92 -5.08 -8.65
CA GLU A 262 1.66 -4.56 -9.79
C GLU A 262 2.90 -5.42 -10.05
N ILE A 263 3.03 -5.96 -11.25
CA ILE A 263 4.20 -6.72 -11.70
C ILE A 263 4.98 -5.87 -12.69
N PHE A 264 6.21 -5.57 -12.35
CA PHE A 264 7.17 -4.83 -13.17
C PHE A 264 8.23 -5.79 -13.71
N VAL A 265 8.45 -5.76 -15.02
CA VAL A 265 9.47 -6.56 -15.70
C VAL A 265 10.56 -5.63 -16.21
N TYR A 266 11.72 -5.69 -15.58
CA TYR A 266 12.89 -4.95 -16.00
C TYR A 266 13.85 -5.85 -16.77
N HIS A 267 14.47 -5.30 -17.81
CA HIS A 267 15.58 -5.93 -18.53
C HIS A 267 16.69 -4.91 -18.73
N ARG A 268 17.94 -5.35 -18.56
CA ARG A 268 19.13 -4.57 -18.94
C ARG A 268 19.84 -5.30 -20.07
N PRO A 269 19.59 -4.92 -21.33
CA PRO A 269 20.30 -5.50 -22.46
C PRO A 269 21.83 -5.31 -22.35
N PRO A 270 22.62 -6.13 -23.05
CA PRO A 270 24.06 -5.90 -23.18
C PRO A 270 24.34 -4.47 -23.63
N ALA A 271 25.38 -3.86 -23.04
CA ALA A 271 25.77 -2.46 -23.28
C ALA A 271 24.73 -1.38 -22.88
N ALA A 272 23.57 -1.74 -22.33
CA ALA A 272 22.62 -0.76 -21.81
C ALA A 272 23.16 -0.08 -20.55
N ARG A 273 22.89 1.22 -20.41
CA ARG A 273 23.34 2.03 -19.26
C ARG A 273 22.35 2.05 -18.09
N ALA A 274 21.17 1.45 -18.25
CA ALA A 274 20.10 1.45 -17.25
C ALA A 274 19.17 0.25 -17.43
N ASP A 275 18.45 -0.09 -16.37
CA ASP A 275 17.34 -1.04 -16.42
C ASP A 275 16.18 -0.41 -17.20
N GLN A 276 15.68 -1.13 -18.21
CA GLN A 276 14.50 -0.74 -18.97
C GLN A 276 13.28 -1.44 -18.37
N LEU A 277 12.23 -0.70 -18.04
CA LEU A 277 10.93 -1.29 -17.69
C LEU A 277 10.22 -1.68 -18.99
N ILE A 278 10.29 -2.97 -19.33
CA ILE A 278 9.84 -3.53 -20.62
C ILE A 278 8.44 -4.17 -20.54
N GLY A 279 7.89 -4.29 -19.34
CA GLY A 279 6.55 -4.81 -19.09
C GLY A 279 6.00 -4.32 -17.76
N TYR A 280 4.70 -4.07 -17.72
CA TYR A 280 3.96 -3.71 -16.52
C TYR A 280 2.57 -4.34 -16.58
N ARG A 281 2.13 -4.92 -15.46
CA ARG A 281 0.78 -5.47 -15.33
C ARG A 281 0.22 -5.19 -13.94
N LEU A 282 -0.97 -4.60 -13.90
CA LEU A 282 -1.81 -4.53 -12.72
C LEU A 282 -2.77 -5.73 -12.72
N VAL A 283 -2.86 -6.42 -11.59
CA VAL A 283 -3.82 -7.51 -11.35
C VAL A 283 -4.59 -7.22 -10.08
N GLU A 284 -5.90 -7.26 -10.19
CA GLU A 284 -6.81 -7.07 -9.06
C GLU A 284 -7.25 -8.44 -8.55
N PHE A 285 -7.32 -8.59 -7.23
CA PHE A 285 -7.80 -9.79 -6.55
C PHE A 285 -8.92 -9.43 -5.58
N GLY A 286 -9.93 -10.27 -5.47
CA GLY A 286 -10.99 -10.14 -4.46
C GLY A 286 -12.04 -9.05 -4.71
N ARG A 287 -11.85 -8.14 -5.68
CA ARG A 287 -12.90 -7.18 -6.08
C ARG A 287 -14.05 -7.91 -6.79
N ARG A 288 -15.28 -7.69 -6.31
CA ARG A 288 -16.53 -8.18 -6.92
C ARG A 288 -17.32 -7.02 -7.47
#